data_AF-A0A660VBN0-F1
#
_entry.id   AF-A0A660VBN0-F1
#
_cell.length_a   1.000
_cell.length_b   1.000
_cell.length_c   1.000
_cell.angle_alpha   90.00
_cell.angle_beta   90.00
_cell.angle_gamma   90.00
#
_symmetry.space_group_name_H-M   'P 1'
#
loop_
_entity.id
_entity.type
_entity.pdbx_description
1 polymer ?
#
loop_
_entity_poly.entity_id
_entity_poly.type
_entity_poly.pdbx_seq_one_letter_code
_entity_poly.pdbx_strand_id
1 'polypeptide(L)'
;LVGMGTLAAGSHNVIDLSHAAPSAPAYLFYGVASAPVSLWGGELLPGPVLAWLGPFQTSPTGELVLTHDVPATGYPSGAEIWLQWALLDTAAIHNRALSNTIMGKVP
;
A
#
# COMPACT_ATOMS: atom_id res chain seq x y z
N LEU A 1 4.67 6.95 -1.71
CA LEU A 1 3.33 6.53 -1.22
C LEU A 1 2.87 7.50 -0.15
N VAL A 2 1.66 8.04 -0.30
CA VAL A 2 0.98 8.93 0.64
C VAL A 2 -0.45 8.44 0.83
N GLY A 3 -0.94 8.46 2.08
CA GLY A 3 -2.34 8.19 2.42
C GLY A 3 -3.05 9.46 2.88
N MET A 4 -4.29 9.67 2.46
CA MET A 4 -5.11 10.83 2.80
C MET A 4 -6.52 10.39 3.20
N GLY A 5 -7.11 11.05 4.19
CA GLY A 5 -8.47 10.79 4.69
C GLY A 5 -8.51 10.46 6.18
N THR A 6 -9.67 10.02 6.65
CA THR A 6 -9.86 9.50 8.01
C THR A 6 -10.21 8.03 7.93
N LEU A 7 -9.81 7.19 8.89
CA LEU A 7 -10.28 5.81 8.95
C LEU A 7 -11.60 5.67 9.72
N ALA A 8 -12.41 6.74 9.74
CA ALA A 8 -13.71 6.74 10.41
C ALA A 8 -14.75 5.94 9.60
N ALA A 9 -15.81 5.47 10.26
CA ALA A 9 -16.88 4.74 9.60
C ALA A 9 -17.50 5.55 8.43
N GLY A 10 -17.66 4.91 7.27
CA GLY A 10 -18.23 5.53 6.07
C GLY A 10 -17.38 6.59 5.38
N SER A 11 -16.11 6.74 5.76
CA SER A 11 -15.19 7.69 5.14
C SER A 11 -14.59 7.17 3.82
N HIS A 12 -14.07 8.11 3.04
CA HIS A 12 -13.33 7.84 1.80
C HIS A 12 -11.87 8.23 2.00
N ASN A 13 -10.97 7.30 1.71
CA ASN A 13 -9.53 7.50 1.81
C ASN A 13 -8.88 7.36 0.44
N VAL A 14 -7.78 8.07 0.24
CA VAL A 14 -6.99 8.02 -0.98
C VAL A 14 -5.60 7.50 -0.65
N ILE A 15 -5.16 6.51 -1.42
CA ILE A 15 -3.83 5.93 -1.37
C ILE A 15 -3.15 6.31 -2.69
N ASP A 16 -2.20 7.23 -2.62
CA ASP A 16 -1.51 7.81 -3.76
C ASP A 16 -0.06 7.33 -3.84
N LEU A 17 0.28 6.67 -4.93
CA LEU A 17 1.63 6.30 -5.30
C LEU A 17 2.08 7.15 -6.47
N SER A 18 3.20 7.86 -6.28
CA SER A 18 3.86 8.64 -7.32
C SER A 18 5.33 8.23 -7.44
N HIS A 19 5.95 8.61 -8.55
CA HIS A 19 7.36 8.32 -8.85
C HIS A 19 7.69 6.82 -8.87
N ALA A 20 6.71 5.99 -9.23
CA ALA A 20 6.91 4.57 -9.46
C ALA A 20 7.42 4.30 -10.89
N ALA A 21 7.85 3.07 -11.16
CA ALA A 21 8.15 2.64 -12.52
C ALA A 21 6.92 2.85 -13.44
N PRO A 22 7.08 3.43 -14.65
CA PRO A 22 6.01 3.61 -15.61
C PRO A 22 5.40 2.29 -16.11
N SER A 23 4.07 2.25 -16.26
CA SER A 23 3.33 1.09 -16.81
C SER A 23 3.70 -0.24 -16.14
N ALA A 24 4.00 -0.20 -14.85
CA ALA A 24 4.50 -1.32 -14.07
C ALA A 24 3.35 -2.03 -13.34
N PRO A 25 3.31 -3.38 -13.36
CA PRO A 25 2.50 -4.15 -12.44
C PRO A 25 2.82 -3.82 -10.98
N ALA A 26 1.79 -3.56 -10.19
CA ALA A 26 1.89 -3.19 -8.78
C ALA A 26 0.93 -4.00 -7.91
N TYR A 27 1.37 -4.34 -6.69
CA TYR A 27 0.60 -5.05 -5.68
C TYR A 27 0.62 -4.26 -4.38
N LEU A 28 -0.55 -4.04 -3.80
CA LEU A 28 -0.68 -3.36 -2.51
C LEU A 28 -0.66 -4.41 -1.42
N PHE A 29 0.42 -4.47 -0.65
CA PHE A 29 0.49 -5.24 0.58
C PHE A 29 -0.20 -4.46 1.69
N TYR A 30 -1.02 -5.17 2.47
CA TYR A 30 -1.73 -4.58 3.60
C TYR A 30 -1.70 -5.50 4.82
N GLY A 31 -1.86 -4.91 6.00
CA GLY A 31 -1.86 -5.66 7.26
C GLY A 31 -2.47 -4.88 8.41
N VAL A 32 -2.97 -5.61 9.41
CA VAL A 32 -3.54 -5.02 10.65
C VAL A 32 -2.51 -4.92 11.79
N ALA A 33 -1.25 -5.21 11.48
CA ALA A 33 -0.10 -5.10 12.36
C ALA A 33 1.17 -4.99 11.51
N SER A 34 2.23 -4.41 12.09
CA SER A 34 3.57 -4.47 11.50
C SER A 34 4.22 -5.82 11.80
N ALA A 35 4.70 -6.49 10.76
CA ALA A 35 5.48 -7.72 10.87
C ALA A 35 6.58 -7.68 9.80
N PRO A 36 7.68 -6.94 10.07
CA PRO A 36 8.72 -6.68 9.09
C PRO A 36 9.36 -7.94 8.53
N VAL A 37 9.46 -8.01 7.20
CA VAL A 37 10.17 -9.08 6.48
C VAL A 37 11.14 -8.48 5.47
N SER A 38 12.39 -8.91 5.52
CA SER A 38 13.38 -8.56 4.51
C SER A 38 12.99 -9.13 3.15
N LEU A 39 12.81 -8.25 2.16
CA LEU A 39 12.35 -8.60 0.83
C LEU A 39 13.02 -7.70 -0.21
N TRP A 40 13.64 -8.31 -1.24
CA TRP A 40 14.27 -7.61 -2.37
C TRP A 40 15.22 -6.47 -1.96
N GLY A 41 16.04 -6.70 -0.93
CA GLY A 41 16.99 -5.70 -0.43
C GLY A 41 16.36 -4.56 0.38
N GLY A 42 15.04 -4.55 0.56
CA GLY A 42 14.31 -3.65 1.46
C GLY A 42 13.56 -4.42 2.55
N GLU A 43 12.61 -3.74 3.17
CA GLU A 43 11.77 -4.27 4.24
C GLU A 43 10.29 -4.08 3.88
N LEU A 44 9.54 -5.17 3.90
CA LEU A 44 8.10 -5.18 3.78
C LEU A 44 7.51 -5.17 5.20
N LEU A 45 6.90 -4.06 5.60
CA LEU A 45 6.37 -3.87 6.96
C LEU A 45 4.99 -4.51 7.18
N PRO A 46 4.01 -4.39 6.25
CA PRO A 46 2.81 -5.21 6.32
C PRO A 46 3.24 -6.67 6.10
N GLY A 47 3.13 -7.49 7.15
CA GLY A 47 3.69 -8.84 7.11
C GLY A 47 3.18 -9.66 5.91
N PRO A 48 4.03 -10.47 5.27
CA PRO A 48 3.73 -11.16 4.02
C PRO A 48 2.74 -12.32 4.15
N VAL A 49 2.18 -12.57 5.35
CA VAL A 49 1.21 -13.65 5.59
C VAL A 49 -0.18 -13.26 5.07
N LEU A 50 -0.28 -13.07 3.74
CA LEU A 50 -1.45 -13.37 2.90
C LEU A 50 -2.36 -12.21 2.48
N ALA A 51 -2.03 -10.95 2.76
CA ALA A 51 -2.88 -9.83 2.39
C ALA A 51 -2.22 -8.94 1.33
N TRP A 52 -2.56 -9.19 0.07
CA TRP A 52 -2.24 -8.29 -1.05
C TRP A 52 -3.44 -8.10 -1.98
N LEU A 53 -3.52 -6.90 -2.55
CA LEU A 53 -4.49 -6.56 -3.59
C LEU A 53 -3.75 -6.34 -4.92
N GLY A 54 -4.33 -6.81 -6.03
CA GLY A 54 -3.80 -6.59 -7.37
C GLY A 54 -3.92 -7.81 -8.29
N PRO A 55 -3.32 -7.75 -9.49
CA PRO A 55 -2.41 -6.70 -9.95
C PRO A 55 -3.13 -5.38 -10.28
N PHE A 56 -2.50 -4.27 -9.91
CA PHE A 56 -2.77 -2.95 -10.45
C PHE A 56 -1.67 -2.61 -11.47
N GLN A 57 -1.89 -1.54 -12.23
CA GLN A 57 -0.89 -1.04 -13.17
C GLN A 57 -0.69 0.45 -12.95
N THR A 58 0.56 0.89 -12.81
CA THR A 58 0.87 2.32 -12.77
C THR A 58 0.62 2.97 -14.13
N SER A 59 0.39 4.27 -14.13
CA SER A 59 0.27 5.07 -15.33
C SER A 59 1.61 5.14 -16.10
N PRO A 60 1.61 5.66 -17.33
CA PRO A 60 2.85 5.97 -18.06
C PRO A 60 3.75 7.01 -17.36
N THR A 61 3.22 7.76 -16.40
CA THR A 61 3.97 8.72 -15.57
C THR A 61 4.44 8.13 -14.24
N GLY A 62 4.13 6.85 -13.97
CA GLY A 62 4.52 6.21 -12.70
C GLY A 62 3.60 6.58 -11.54
N GLU A 63 2.33 6.84 -11.81
CA GLU A 63 1.32 7.20 -10.81
C GLU A 63 0.30 6.08 -10.64
N LEU A 64 -0.23 5.90 -9.44
CA LEU A 64 -1.32 4.98 -9.14
C LEU A 64 -2.11 5.52 -7.94
N VAL A 65 -3.39 5.78 -8.16
CA VAL A 65 -4.31 6.26 -7.12
C VAL A 65 -5.36 5.19 -6.86
N LEU A 66 -5.50 4.79 -5.60
CA LEU A 66 -6.54 3.87 -5.15
C LEU A 66 -7.41 4.54 -4.09
N THR A 67 -8.72 4.47 -4.28
CA THR A 67 -9.69 4.90 -3.28
C THR A 67 -10.04 3.73 -2.37
N HIS A 68 -10.04 3.98 -1.06
CA HIS A 68 -10.47 3.03 -0.05
C HIS A 68 -11.68 3.57 0.70
N ASP A 69 -12.82 2.93 0.47
CA ASP A 69 -14.06 3.24 1.16
C ASP A 69 -14.13 2.43 2.46
N VAL A 70 -14.14 3.12 3.59
CA VAL A 70 -14.31 2.48 4.89
C VAL A 70 -15.77 2.05 5.04
N PRO A 71 -16.04 0.79 5.45
CA PRO A 71 -17.41 0.34 5.66
C PRO A 71 -18.21 1.31 6.55
N ALA A 72 -19.52 1.41 6.31
CA ALA A 72 -20.41 2.24 7.12
C ALA A 72 -20.43 1.81 8.61
N THR A 73 -20.06 0.55 8.89
CA THR A 73 -19.88 0.03 10.25
C THR A 73 -18.55 0.43 10.89
N GLY A 74 -17.60 0.93 10.11
CA GLY A 74 -16.23 1.21 10.52
C GLY A 74 -15.37 -0.04 10.71
N TYR A 75 -14.14 0.21 11.14
CA TYR A 75 -13.19 -0.79 11.64
C TYR A 75 -13.13 -0.75 13.17
N PRO A 76 -12.53 -1.76 13.82
CA PRO A 76 -12.30 -1.72 15.27
C PRO A 76 -11.50 -0.46 15.66
N SER A 77 -11.99 0.26 16.67
CA SER A 77 -11.31 1.48 17.15
C SER A 77 -9.90 1.18 17.65
N GLY A 78 -8.97 2.07 17.33
CA GLY A 78 -7.55 1.91 17.65
C GLY A 78 -6.80 0.88 16.81
N ALA A 79 -7.48 0.17 15.88
CA ALA A 79 -6.81 -0.71 14.94
C ALA A 79 -5.85 0.08 14.04
N GLU A 80 -4.76 -0.57 13.66
CA GLU A 80 -3.78 -0.03 12.73
C GLU A 80 -3.96 -0.69 11.37
N ILE A 81 -3.83 0.08 10.30
CA ILE A 81 -3.82 -0.42 8.93
C ILE A 81 -2.50 0.01 8.31
N TRP A 82 -1.68 -0.98 7.99
CA TRP A 82 -0.35 -0.82 7.39
C TRP A 82 -0.45 -1.12 5.90
N LEU A 83 0.11 -0.25 5.05
CA LEU A 83 0.05 -0.36 3.60
C LEU A 83 1.42 -0.10 2.96
N GLN A 84 1.78 -0.89 1.96
CA GLN A 84 3.02 -0.71 1.20
C GLN A 84 2.85 -1.27 -0.22
N TRP A 85 3.34 -0.55 -1.23
CA TRP A 85 3.33 -1.02 -2.61
C TRP A 85 4.58 -1.85 -2.92
N ALA A 86 4.36 -2.90 -3.70
CA ALA A 86 5.40 -3.68 -4.35
C ALA A 86 5.20 -3.62 -5.85
N LEU A 87 6.25 -3.34 -6.60
CA LEU A 87 6.19 -3.12 -8.04
C LEU A 87 7.17 -3.99 -8.79
N LEU A 88 6.81 -4.36 -10.01
CA LEU A 88 7.77 -4.88 -10.99
C LEU A 88 8.49 -3.68 -11.63
N ASP A 89 9.75 -3.48 -11.27
CA ASP A 89 10.57 -2.35 -11.72
C ASP A 89 11.88 -2.87 -12.28
N THR A 90 11.98 -2.95 -13.60
CA THR A 90 13.17 -3.48 -14.30
C THR A 90 14.41 -2.59 -14.17
N ALA A 91 14.27 -1.35 -13.70
CA ALA A 91 15.40 -0.48 -13.40
C ALA A 91 15.96 -0.71 -11.98
N ALA A 92 15.19 -1.32 -11.08
CA ALA A 92 15.63 -1.66 -9.74
C ALA A 92 16.56 -2.89 -9.71
N ILE A 93 17.47 -2.94 -8.73
CA ILE A 93 18.50 -4.00 -8.59
C ILE A 93 17.91 -5.42 -8.61
N HIS A 94 16.71 -5.60 -8.05
CA HIS A 94 16.02 -6.89 -7.98
C HIS A 94 14.93 -7.07 -9.03
N ASN A 95 14.90 -6.22 -10.06
CA ASN A 95 13.78 -6.08 -11.02
C ASN A 95 12.43 -5.80 -10.33
N ARG A 96 12.48 -5.32 -9.08
CA ARG A 96 11.35 -5.11 -8.19
C ARG A 96 11.67 -3.97 -7.23
N ALA A 97 10.65 -3.19 -6.90
CA ALA A 97 10.75 -2.08 -5.97
C ALA A 97 9.68 -2.18 -4.87
N LEU A 98 10.03 -1.69 -3.68
CA LEU A 98 9.09 -1.47 -2.59
C LEU A 98 8.95 0.04 -2.36
N SER A 99 7.72 0.52 -2.15
CA SER A 99 7.50 1.90 -1.71
C SER A 99 7.86 2.07 -0.24
N ASN A 100 7.85 3.32 0.25
CA ASN A 100 7.69 3.57 1.67
C ASN A 100 6.37 2.97 2.20
N THR A 101 6.33 2.67 3.49
CA THR A 101 5.13 2.20 4.19
C THR A 101 4.36 3.36 4.78
N ILE A 102 3.03 3.27 4.77
CA ILE A 102 2.14 4.14 5.53
C ILE A 102 1.36 3.34 6.56
N MET A 103 1.05 3.97 7.69
CA MET A 103 0.19 3.41 8.73
C MET A 103 -0.92 4.41 9.04
N GLY A 104 -2.17 3.96 8.98
CA GLY A 104 -3.33 4.70 9.46
C GLY A 104 -3.86 4.08 10.74
N LYS A 105 -4.27 4.92 11.69
CA LYS A 105 -4.92 4.49 12.93
C LYS A 105 -6.41 4.80 12.88
N VAL A 106 -7.23 3.81 13.17
CA VAL A 106 -8.69 3.96 13.29
C VAL A 106 -9.00 4.81 14.54
N PRO A 107 -9.81 5.88 14.41
CA PRO A 107 -10.13 6.78 15.52
C PRO A 107 -10.89 6.12 16.67
#